data_AF-A0A1F8GXJ3-F1
#
_entry.id   AF-A0A1F8GXJ3-F1
#
_cell.length_a   1.000
_cell.length_b   1.000
_cell.length_c   1.000
_cell.angle_alpha   90.00
_cell.angle_beta   90.00
_cell.angle_gamma   90.00
#
_symmetry.space_group_name_H-M   'P 1'
#
loop_
_entity.id
_entity.type
_entity.pdbx_description
1 polymer ?
#
loop_
_entity_poly.entity_id
_entity_poly.type
_entity_poly.pdbx_seq_one_letter_code
_entity_poly.pdbx_strand_id
1 'polypeptide(L)'
;MGQKISPTSLRVGITKDWKSKWFSIRSYKDFLKEDLALRKLLATRLKNMSVDRITIERSPDVLSIVIATARPGLIIGRSGAGVEELKKQIQRLVKFGSAGSEKGGAAAKSASQRPEQTGRKTAIRLDIQEFKSPESSATIMAESMAEQIEKRTMYRRLLKQTLAKIMASPNVLGAKVTLSGRLDGKEIARVEHLEEGSLPLQTLRADIDFARATAFTTYGTVGIKVWIYKGMRF
;
A
#
# COMPACT_ATOMS: atom_id res chain seq x y z
N MET A 1 -25.41 0.65 10.93
CA MET A 1 -23.96 1.01 10.93
C MET A 1 -23.82 2.41 10.34
N GLY A 2 -23.12 3.32 11.03
CA GLY A 2 -22.84 4.65 10.49
C GLY A 2 -21.76 4.62 9.40
N GLN A 3 -21.89 5.48 8.40
CA GLN A 3 -20.88 5.66 7.37
C GLN A 3 -19.69 6.42 7.97
N LYS A 4 -18.52 5.77 8.03
CA LYS A 4 -17.27 6.40 8.49
C LYS A 4 -16.35 6.63 7.30
N ILE A 5 -15.77 7.82 7.20
CA ILE A 5 -14.75 8.14 6.22
C ILE A 5 -13.44 7.38 6.50
N SER A 6 -12.65 7.13 5.46
CA SER A 6 -11.30 6.58 5.61
C SER A 6 -10.42 7.54 6.44
N PRO A 7 -9.81 7.09 7.55
CA PRO A 7 -8.94 7.93 8.37
C PRO A 7 -7.75 8.48 7.59
N THR A 8 -7.23 7.71 6.63
CA THR A 8 -6.13 8.13 5.76
C THR A 8 -6.58 9.28 4.87
N SER A 9 -7.71 9.12 4.16
CA SER A 9 -8.22 10.13 3.22
C SER A 9 -8.55 11.45 3.90
N LEU A 10 -9.14 11.39 5.10
CA LEU A 10 -9.46 12.58 5.90
C LEU A 10 -8.22 13.39 6.29
N ARG A 11 -7.04 12.76 6.30
CA ARG A 11 -5.77 13.34 6.78
C ARG A 11 -4.75 13.63 5.68
N VAL A 12 -5.06 13.29 4.43
CA VAL A 12 -4.19 13.62 3.29
C VAL A 12 -4.07 15.14 3.20
N GLY A 13 -2.85 15.65 3.15
CA GLY A 13 -2.56 17.08 3.07
C GLY A 13 -2.42 17.79 4.42
N ILE A 14 -2.68 17.10 5.55
CA ILE A 14 -2.46 17.64 6.91
C ILE A 14 -1.36 16.85 7.61
N THR A 15 -1.61 15.58 7.91
CA THR A 15 -0.64 14.71 8.63
C THR A 15 -0.08 13.59 7.77
N LYS A 16 -0.79 13.21 6.69
CA LYS A 16 -0.40 12.15 5.76
C LYS A 16 -0.08 12.71 4.37
N ASP A 17 0.96 12.14 3.79
CA ASP A 17 1.43 12.42 2.43
C ASP A 17 0.76 11.54 1.37
N TRP A 18 0.87 11.98 0.12
CA TRP A 18 0.51 11.21 -1.07
C TRP A 18 1.44 10.01 -1.29
N LYS A 19 0.88 8.87 -1.70
CA LYS A 19 1.64 7.65 -2.06
C LYS A 19 2.26 7.70 -3.46
N SER A 20 1.78 8.58 -4.33
CA SER A 20 2.38 8.87 -5.64
C SER A 20 2.68 10.37 -5.68
N LYS A 21 3.93 10.75 -5.94
CA LYS A 21 4.38 12.13 -6.01
C LYS A 21 4.94 12.41 -7.40
N TRP A 22 4.15 13.07 -8.24
CA TRP A 22 4.56 13.50 -9.56
C TRP A 22 3.58 14.55 -10.11
N PHE A 23 4.01 15.29 -11.12
CA PHE A 23 3.20 16.32 -11.77
C PHE A 23 3.31 16.20 -13.28
N SER A 24 2.16 16.16 -13.97
CA SER A 24 2.07 16.25 -15.42
C SER A 24 0.70 16.77 -15.83
N ILE A 25 0.67 17.71 -16.78
CA ILE A 25 -0.57 18.30 -17.29
C ILE A 25 -1.09 17.50 -18.50
N ARG A 26 -0.21 17.24 -19.49
CA ARG A 26 -0.61 16.59 -20.75
C ARG A 26 -0.70 15.06 -20.64
N SER A 27 0.27 14.43 -19.98
CA SER A 27 0.39 12.97 -19.90
C SER A 27 -0.18 12.36 -18.61
N TYR A 28 -1.07 13.08 -17.92
CA TYR A 28 -1.64 12.63 -16.64
C TYR A 28 -2.33 11.27 -16.75
N LYS A 29 -3.15 11.09 -17.79
CA LYS A 29 -3.94 9.86 -18.01
C LYS A 29 -3.04 8.63 -18.19
N ASP A 30 -1.96 8.77 -18.94
CA ASP A 30 -1.06 7.65 -19.23
C ASP A 30 -0.22 7.30 -18.02
N PHE A 31 0.29 8.31 -17.29
CA PHE A 31 1.01 8.10 -16.04
C PHE A 31 0.15 7.45 -14.96
N LEU A 32 -1.14 7.83 -14.87
CA LEU A 32 -2.07 7.19 -13.95
C LEU A 32 -2.32 5.72 -14.30
N LYS A 33 -2.51 5.41 -15.59
CA LYS A 33 -2.68 4.01 -16.05
C LYS A 33 -1.46 3.16 -15.73
N GLU A 34 -0.27 3.69 -15.98
CA GLU A 34 0.99 3.02 -15.64
C GLU A 34 1.12 2.82 -14.13
N ASP A 35 0.83 3.83 -13.30
CA ASP A 35 0.86 3.70 -11.84
C ASP A 35 -0.10 2.60 -11.34
N LEU A 36 -1.32 2.52 -11.91
CA LEU A 36 -2.27 1.47 -11.57
C LEU A 36 -1.76 0.08 -11.96
N ALA A 37 -1.13 -0.05 -13.13
CA ALA A 37 -0.54 -1.31 -13.58
C ALA A 37 0.65 -1.72 -12.69
N LEU A 38 1.53 -0.77 -12.35
CA LEU A 38 2.65 -0.98 -11.44
C LEU A 38 2.18 -1.43 -10.06
N ARG A 39 1.17 -0.75 -9.48
CA ARG A 39 0.62 -1.12 -8.17
C ARG A 39 -0.02 -2.50 -8.19
N LYS A 40 -0.73 -2.87 -9.25
CA LYS A 40 -1.29 -4.21 -9.40
C LYS A 40 -0.20 -5.27 -9.44
N LEU A 41 0.84 -5.07 -10.25
CA LEU A 41 1.98 -6.00 -10.33
C LEU A 41 2.67 -6.14 -8.97
N LEU A 42 3.03 -5.02 -8.34
CA LEU A 42 3.71 -5.03 -7.05
C LEU A 42 2.86 -5.68 -5.97
N ALA A 43 1.55 -5.46 -5.93
CA ALA A 43 0.66 -6.11 -4.98
C ALA A 43 0.62 -7.64 -5.15
N THR A 44 0.66 -8.14 -6.39
CA THR A 44 0.71 -9.59 -6.65
C THR A 44 2.06 -10.19 -6.30
N ARG A 45 3.16 -9.54 -6.69
CA ARG A 45 4.53 -10.04 -6.49
C ARG A 45 4.98 -9.96 -5.04
N LEU A 46 4.61 -8.89 -4.34
CA LEU A 46 5.02 -8.64 -2.97
C LEU A 46 4.04 -9.24 -1.93
N LYS A 47 3.12 -10.11 -2.37
CA LYS A 47 2.22 -10.81 -1.47
C LYS A 47 3.04 -11.66 -0.48
N ASN A 48 2.71 -11.58 0.80
CA ASN A 48 3.41 -12.24 1.92
C ASN A 48 4.84 -11.72 2.21
N MET A 49 5.26 -10.60 1.59
CA MET A 49 6.58 -9.99 1.84
C MET A 49 6.53 -8.86 2.88
N SER A 50 5.41 -8.72 3.60
CA SER A 50 5.21 -7.74 4.68
C SER A 50 5.59 -6.32 4.27
N VAL A 51 4.94 -5.81 3.23
CA VAL A 51 5.18 -4.47 2.68
C VAL A 51 4.19 -3.49 3.31
N ASP A 52 4.71 -2.38 3.85
CA ASP A 52 3.89 -1.35 4.49
C ASP A 52 3.35 -0.34 3.45
N ARG A 53 4.27 0.30 2.74
CA ARG A 53 3.94 1.37 1.77
C ARG A 53 4.83 1.31 0.55
N ILE A 54 4.22 1.63 -0.58
CA ILE A 54 4.89 1.77 -1.87
C ILE A 54 4.68 3.21 -2.34
N THR A 55 5.78 3.97 -2.32
CA THR A 55 5.82 5.34 -2.81
C THR A 55 6.37 5.35 -4.23
N ILE A 56 5.65 6.00 -5.13
CA ILE A 56 6.06 6.16 -6.53
C ILE A 56 6.35 7.63 -6.76
N GLU A 57 7.60 7.94 -7.10
CA GLU A 57 8.01 9.30 -7.45
C GLU A 57 8.44 9.33 -8.92
N ARG A 58 7.88 10.25 -9.68
CA ARG A 58 8.25 10.42 -11.10
C ARG A 58 8.88 11.78 -11.28
N SER A 59 10.14 11.76 -11.64
CA SER A 59 10.85 12.88 -12.25
C SER A 59 10.80 12.73 -13.78
N PRO A 60 11.10 13.79 -14.54
CA PRO A 60 10.96 13.77 -15.99
C PRO A 60 11.78 12.67 -16.70
N ASP A 61 12.88 12.22 -16.09
CA ASP A 61 13.78 11.19 -16.63
C ASP A 61 13.94 9.96 -15.73
N VAL A 62 13.42 10.01 -14.49
CA VAL A 62 13.65 8.99 -13.47
C VAL A 62 12.34 8.58 -12.81
N LEU A 63 12.06 7.27 -12.81
CA LEU A 63 11.00 6.64 -12.02
C LEU A 63 11.64 6.05 -10.77
N SER A 64 11.38 6.66 -9.62
CA SER A 64 11.82 6.13 -8.32
C SER A 64 10.66 5.41 -7.63
N ILE A 65 10.90 4.16 -7.24
CA ILE A 65 9.94 3.35 -6.49
C ILE A 65 10.58 3.03 -5.15
N VAL A 66 10.02 3.59 -4.08
CA VAL A 66 10.45 3.36 -2.72
C VAL A 66 9.50 2.36 -2.07
N ILE A 67 10.03 1.19 -1.70
CA ILE A 67 9.29 0.12 -1.04
C ILE A 67 9.73 0.08 0.41
N ALA A 68 8.82 0.40 1.33
CA ALA A 68 9.06 0.22 2.75
C ALA A 68 8.57 -1.16 3.18
N THR A 69 9.46 -1.96 3.76
CA THR A 69 9.17 -3.34 4.17
C THR A 69 9.78 -3.64 5.54
N ALA A 70 9.14 -4.55 6.28
CA ALA A 70 9.72 -5.14 7.48
C ALA A 70 10.77 -6.23 7.19
N ARG A 71 10.80 -6.78 5.97
CA ARG A 71 11.65 -7.92 5.59
C ARG A 71 12.38 -7.65 4.27
N PRO A 72 13.38 -6.75 4.25
CA PRO A 72 14.09 -6.38 3.02
C PRO A 72 14.79 -7.58 2.36
N GLY A 73 15.30 -8.53 3.15
CA GLY A 73 16.01 -9.70 2.64
C GLY A 73 15.19 -10.58 1.69
N LEU A 74 13.86 -10.68 1.91
CA LEU A 74 12.99 -11.44 1.02
C LEU A 74 12.84 -10.76 -0.36
N ILE A 75 12.81 -9.42 -0.40
CA ILE A 75 12.65 -8.64 -1.64
C ILE A 75 13.96 -8.61 -2.43
N ILE A 76 15.11 -8.53 -1.76
CA ILE A 76 16.43 -8.52 -2.38
C ILE A 76 16.78 -9.91 -2.95
N GLY A 77 16.47 -10.97 -2.21
CA GLY A 77 16.80 -12.34 -2.58
C GLY A 77 18.30 -12.65 -2.48
N ARG A 78 18.70 -13.85 -2.92
CA ARG A 78 20.12 -14.25 -2.95
C ARG A 78 20.86 -13.39 -3.97
N SER A 79 21.88 -12.66 -3.52
CA SER A 79 22.74 -11.79 -4.35
C SER A 79 22.01 -10.69 -5.16
N GLY A 80 20.85 -10.20 -4.68
CA GLY A 80 20.12 -9.12 -5.36
C GLY A 80 19.30 -9.55 -6.57
N ALA A 81 19.18 -10.86 -6.83
CA ALA A 81 18.44 -11.39 -7.98
C ALA A 81 16.96 -10.94 -8.01
N GLY A 82 16.32 -10.80 -6.84
CA GLY A 82 14.91 -10.39 -6.74
C GLY A 82 14.69 -8.95 -7.22
N VAL A 83 15.60 -8.05 -6.88
CA VAL A 83 15.55 -6.64 -7.32
C VAL A 83 15.76 -6.53 -8.82
N GLU A 84 16.68 -7.31 -9.37
CA GLU A 84 16.94 -7.28 -10.81
C GLU A 84 15.76 -7.83 -11.62
N GLU A 85 15.10 -8.90 -11.14
CA GLU A 85 13.88 -9.44 -11.75
C GLU A 85 12.73 -8.42 -11.70
N LEU A 86 12.50 -7.78 -10.54
CA LEU A 86 11.49 -6.73 -10.39
C LEU A 86 11.75 -5.56 -11.32
N LYS A 87 13.00 -5.11 -11.43
CA LYS A 87 13.40 -4.04 -12.34
C LYS A 87 13.12 -4.41 -13.81
N LYS A 88 13.45 -5.64 -14.22
CA LYS A 88 13.15 -6.15 -15.58
C LYS A 88 11.64 -6.16 -15.85
N GLN A 89 10.82 -6.57 -14.88
CA GLN A 89 9.35 -6.59 -15.03
C GLN A 89 8.75 -5.19 -15.13
N ILE A 90 9.20 -4.26 -14.28
CA ILE A 90 8.77 -2.86 -14.32
C ILE A 90 9.17 -2.23 -15.65
N GLN A 91 10.39 -2.50 -16.14
CA GLN A 91 10.86 -1.99 -17.42
C GLN A 91 10.01 -2.48 -18.61
N ARG A 92 9.54 -3.74 -18.58
CA ARG A 92 8.62 -4.27 -19.61
C ARG A 92 7.29 -3.51 -19.61
N LEU A 93 6.72 -3.22 -18.44
CA LEU A 93 5.45 -2.49 -18.34
C LEU A 93 5.56 -1.04 -18.83
N VAL A 94 6.62 -0.33 -18.45
CA VAL A 94 6.80 1.09 -18.81
C VAL A 94 6.96 1.25 -20.34
N LYS A 95 7.69 0.34 -21.01
CA LYS A 95 7.82 0.37 -22.48
C LYS A 95 6.49 0.21 -23.20
N PHE A 96 5.58 -0.61 -22.66
CA PHE A 96 4.28 -0.87 -23.27
C PHE A 96 3.32 0.33 -23.17
N GLY A 97 3.44 1.15 -22.11
CA GLY A 97 2.64 2.37 -21.94
C GLY A 97 2.93 3.45 -22.99
N SER A 98 4.21 3.65 -23.33
CA SER A 98 4.63 4.66 -24.31
C SER A 98 4.15 4.42 -25.76
N ALA A 99 3.94 3.16 -26.14
CA ALA A 99 3.51 2.77 -27.49
C ALA A 99 2.02 3.06 -27.79
N GLY A 100 1.22 3.35 -26.76
CA GLY A 100 -0.21 3.64 -26.91
C GLY A 100 -0.54 5.08 -27.34
N SER A 101 0.46 5.98 -27.35
CA SER A 101 0.29 7.40 -27.69
C SER A 101 0.51 7.74 -29.17
N GLU A 102 1.06 6.82 -29.95
CA GLU A 102 1.43 7.08 -31.36
C GLU A 102 0.32 6.78 -32.38
N LYS A 103 -0.80 6.16 -31.99
CA LYS A 103 -1.86 5.74 -32.95
C LYS A 103 -3.00 6.74 -33.19
N GLY A 104 -2.87 7.99 -32.76
CA GLY A 104 -3.89 9.02 -32.98
C GLY A 104 -3.26 10.39 -33.27
N GLY A 105 -2.79 10.61 -34.50
CA GLY A 105 -2.14 11.88 -34.85
C GLY A 105 -1.72 12.03 -36.30
N ALA A 106 -2.49 11.50 -37.26
CA ALA A 106 -2.34 11.88 -38.67
C ALA A 106 -3.11 13.18 -38.94
N ALA A 107 -2.63 14.32 -38.42
CA ALA A 107 -2.96 15.68 -38.88
C ALA A 107 -2.37 16.74 -37.93
N ALA A 108 -1.19 17.28 -38.27
CA ALA A 108 -0.79 18.68 -38.00
C ALA A 108 0.71 18.84 -38.34
N LYS A 109 1.04 18.88 -39.63
CA LYS A 109 2.29 19.48 -40.09
C LYS A 109 2.10 21.00 -40.08
N SER A 110 2.74 21.70 -39.13
CA SER A 110 3.45 22.98 -39.33
C SER A 110 3.57 23.83 -38.05
N ALA A 111 4.73 24.48 -37.95
CA ALA A 111 5.06 25.67 -37.15
C ALA A 111 5.51 25.52 -35.68
N SER A 112 6.76 25.98 -35.48
CA SER A 112 7.49 26.27 -34.24
C SER A 112 8.20 25.10 -33.54
N GLN A 113 9.52 25.08 -33.75
CA GLN A 113 10.50 24.23 -33.10
C GLN A 113 10.42 24.36 -31.56
N ARG A 114 9.83 23.35 -30.92
CA ARG A 114 10.27 22.85 -29.61
C ARG A 114 10.49 21.35 -29.80
N PRO A 115 11.66 20.79 -29.43
CA PRO A 115 11.88 19.38 -29.61
C PRO A 115 10.87 18.63 -28.72
N GLU A 116 9.89 18.00 -29.37
CA GLU A 116 9.03 17.01 -28.74
C GLU A 116 9.95 15.88 -28.30
N GLN A 117 10.20 15.81 -26.99
CA GLN A 117 11.05 14.79 -26.37
C GLN A 117 10.31 13.45 -26.32
N THR A 118 10.07 12.90 -27.50
CA THR A 118 9.45 11.61 -27.74
C THR A 118 10.55 10.57 -27.76
N GLY A 119 10.85 9.99 -26.59
CA GLY A 119 11.85 8.93 -26.44
C GLY A 119 12.65 8.95 -25.13
N ARG A 120 12.07 9.37 -24.01
CA ARG A 120 12.82 9.34 -22.74
C ARG A 120 12.92 7.92 -22.20
N LYS A 121 14.12 7.32 -22.35
CA LYS A 121 14.55 6.16 -21.56
C LYS A 121 14.46 6.53 -20.09
N THR A 122 13.32 6.22 -19.46
CA THR A 122 13.11 6.51 -18.04
C THR A 122 13.97 5.57 -17.22
N ALA A 123 14.93 6.10 -16.48
CA ALA A 123 15.77 5.31 -15.59
C ALA A 123 14.93 4.87 -14.37
N ILE A 124 14.90 3.58 -14.08
CA ILE A 124 14.17 3.02 -12.94
C ILE A 124 15.13 2.89 -11.76
N ARG A 125 14.82 3.61 -10.67
CA ARG A 125 15.45 3.46 -9.35
C ARG A 125 14.49 2.72 -8.43
N LEU A 126 14.99 1.70 -7.74
CA LEU A 126 14.22 0.91 -6.80
C LEU A 126 14.94 0.95 -5.46
N ASP A 127 14.31 1.61 -4.49
CA ASP A 127 14.88 1.82 -3.16
C ASP A 127 14.07 1.00 -2.16
N ILE A 128 14.76 0.15 -1.40
CA ILE A 128 14.15 -0.69 -0.37
C ILE A 128 14.51 -0.08 0.99
N GLN A 129 13.50 0.41 1.69
CA GLN A 129 13.64 0.98 3.02
C GLN A 129 13.19 -0.04 4.06
N GLU A 130 14.05 -0.31 5.03
CA GLU A 130 13.70 -1.16 6.16
C GLU A 130 12.86 -0.39 7.18
N PHE A 131 11.80 -1.04 7.65
CA PHE A 131 10.95 -0.52 8.71
C PHE A 131 11.33 -1.14 10.06
N LYS A 132 11.83 -0.30 10.99
CA LYS A 132 12.38 -0.74 12.29
C LYS A 132 11.38 -1.45 13.20
N SER A 133 10.07 -1.15 13.11
CA SER A 133 9.07 -1.66 14.05
C SER A 133 7.82 -2.15 13.33
N PRO A 134 7.79 -3.40 12.84
CA PRO A 134 6.69 -3.93 12.03
C PRO A 134 5.32 -3.83 12.70
N GLU A 135 5.27 -4.01 14.02
CA GLU A 135 4.04 -3.98 14.83
C GLU A 135 3.36 -2.59 14.85
N SER A 136 4.11 -1.52 14.54
CA SER A 136 3.56 -0.16 14.47
C SER A 136 2.80 0.10 13.16
N SER A 137 2.99 -0.70 12.12
CA SER A 137 2.31 -0.53 10.83
C SER A 137 0.96 -1.23 10.83
N ALA A 138 -0.10 -0.50 10.46
CA ALA A 138 -1.43 -1.10 10.34
C ALA A 138 -1.48 -2.11 9.18
N THR A 139 -0.76 -1.85 8.08
CA THR A 139 -0.77 -2.68 6.87
C THR A 139 -0.14 -4.04 7.14
N ILE A 140 1.05 -4.07 7.73
CA ILE A 140 1.75 -5.32 8.04
C ILE A 140 0.94 -6.16 9.03
N MET A 141 0.35 -5.53 10.04
CA MET A 141 -0.49 -6.23 11.02
C MET A 141 -1.77 -6.80 10.39
N ALA A 142 -2.41 -6.05 9.50
CA ALA A 142 -3.60 -6.53 8.79
C ALA A 142 -3.28 -7.73 7.88
N GLU A 143 -2.14 -7.70 7.18
CA GLU A 143 -1.66 -8.83 6.36
C GLU A 143 -1.32 -10.05 7.20
N SER A 144 -0.58 -9.86 8.31
CA SER A 144 -0.24 -10.96 9.22
C SER A 144 -1.48 -11.62 9.83
N MET A 145 -2.51 -10.83 10.15
CA MET A 145 -3.79 -11.36 10.59
C MET A 145 -4.51 -12.12 9.49
N ALA A 146 -4.47 -11.63 8.24
CA ALA A 146 -5.09 -12.32 7.12
C ALA A 146 -4.47 -13.70 6.91
N GLU A 147 -3.14 -13.79 6.90
CA GLU A 147 -2.42 -15.05 6.80
C GLU A 147 -2.76 -16.02 7.94
N GLN A 148 -2.90 -15.51 9.17
CA GLN A 148 -3.24 -16.34 10.34
C GLN A 148 -4.68 -16.87 10.28
N ILE A 149 -5.64 -16.09 9.76
CA ILE A 149 -7.01 -16.53 9.55
C ILE A 149 -7.07 -17.57 8.42
N GLU A 150 -6.30 -17.40 7.35
CA GLU A 150 -6.18 -18.38 6.26
C GLU A 150 -5.60 -19.71 6.77
N LYS A 151 -4.67 -19.66 7.73
CA LYS A 151 -4.13 -20.83 8.45
C LYS A 151 -5.06 -21.43 9.50
N ARG A 152 -6.33 -21.02 9.56
CA ARG A 152 -7.38 -21.53 10.48
C ARG A 152 -7.07 -21.33 11.96
N THR A 153 -6.34 -20.28 12.32
CA THR A 153 -6.22 -19.90 13.73
C THR A 153 -7.52 -19.31 14.25
N MET A 154 -7.81 -19.50 15.54
CA MET A 154 -9.02 -18.97 16.17
C MET A 154 -8.99 -17.44 16.22
N TYR A 155 -10.02 -16.78 15.67
CA TYR A 155 -10.03 -15.33 15.49
C TYR A 155 -9.99 -14.55 16.82
N ARG A 156 -10.60 -15.06 17.90
CA ARG A 156 -10.60 -14.42 19.23
C ARG A 156 -9.19 -14.34 19.83
N ARG A 157 -8.44 -15.43 19.72
CA ARG A 157 -7.05 -15.49 20.16
C ARG A 157 -6.21 -14.53 19.32
N LEU A 158 -6.42 -14.53 18.01
CA LEU A 158 -5.73 -13.64 17.08
C LEU A 158 -5.97 -12.16 17.40
N LEU A 159 -7.20 -11.76 17.71
CA LEU A 159 -7.53 -10.37 18.08
C LEU A 159 -6.73 -9.92 19.30
N LYS A 160 -6.76 -10.69 20.40
CA LYS A 160 -6.03 -10.38 21.63
C LYS A 160 -4.52 -10.37 21.40
N GLN A 161 -4.01 -11.37 20.67
CA GLN A 161 -2.58 -11.49 20.40
C GLN A 161 -2.06 -10.33 19.55
N THR A 162 -2.75 -9.99 18.45
CA THR A 162 -2.35 -8.88 17.57
C THR A 162 -2.41 -7.56 18.32
N LEU A 163 -3.47 -7.33 19.10
CA LEU A 163 -3.61 -6.08 19.81
C LEU A 163 -2.55 -5.92 20.92
N ALA A 164 -2.25 -6.99 21.66
CA ALA A 164 -1.15 -6.98 22.63
C ALA A 164 0.21 -6.69 21.98
N LYS A 165 0.48 -7.24 20.77
CA LYS A 165 1.70 -6.94 20.03
C LYS A 165 1.80 -5.48 19.59
N ILE A 166 0.69 -4.90 19.14
CA ILE A 166 0.64 -3.50 18.73
C ILE A 166 0.91 -2.59 19.95
N MET A 167 0.27 -2.86 21.09
CA MET A 167 0.42 -2.08 22.32
C MET A 167 1.80 -2.24 22.98
N ALA A 168 2.49 -3.36 22.76
CA ALA A 168 3.86 -3.55 23.24
C ALA A 168 4.88 -2.61 22.57
N SER A 169 4.53 -1.98 21.44
CA SER A 169 5.44 -1.06 20.74
C SER A 169 5.45 0.33 21.37
N PRO A 170 6.63 0.96 21.60
CA PRO A 170 6.75 2.19 22.39
C PRO A 170 6.14 3.45 21.72
N ASN A 171 5.71 3.34 20.46
CA ASN A 171 5.21 4.47 19.67
C ASN A 171 3.69 4.40 19.43
N VAL A 172 2.98 3.50 20.11
CA VAL A 172 1.53 3.32 19.92
C VAL A 172 0.79 3.65 21.22
N LEU A 173 -0.18 4.55 21.11
CA LEU A 173 -1.02 5.00 22.24
C LEU A 173 -2.40 4.34 22.25
N GLY A 174 -2.80 3.73 21.14
CA GLY A 174 -4.01 2.96 21.06
C GLY A 174 -4.20 2.27 19.72
N ALA A 175 -4.98 1.21 19.74
CA ALA A 175 -5.25 0.41 18.57
C ALA A 175 -6.69 -0.11 18.59
N LYS A 176 -7.26 -0.24 17.38
CA LYS A 176 -8.53 -0.91 17.15
C LYS A 176 -8.33 -1.95 16.08
N VAL A 177 -8.89 -3.13 16.30
CA VAL A 177 -8.92 -4.19 15.30
C VAL A 177 -10.36 -4.66 15.13
N THR A 178 -10.84 -4.70 13.90
CA THR A 178 -12.17 -5.23 13.57
C THR A 178 -12.05 -6.36 12.56
N LEU A 179 -12.76 -7.46 12.82
CA LEU A 179 -12.96 -8.57 11.90
C LEU A 179 -14.42 -8.63 11.51
N SER A 180 -14.68 -8.85 10.22
CA SER A 180 -16.04 -8.90 9.66
C SER A 180 -16.14 -10.05 8.66
N GLY A 181 -17.16 -10.90 8.79
CA GLY A 181 -17.38 -12.03 7.88
C GLY A 181 -17.88 -13.26 8.60
N ARG A 182 -17.75 -14.42 7.97
CA ARG A 182 -18.12 -15.73 8.53
C ARG A 182 -17.05 -16.23 9.49
N LEU A 183 -17.02 -15.65 10.69
CA LEU A 183 -16.04 -15.99 11.73
C LEU A 183 -16.22 -17.44 12.18
N ASP A 184 -15.12 -18.21 12.22
CA ASP A 184 -15.08 -19.66 12.49
C ASP A 184 -16.00 -20.51 11.58
N GLY A 185 -16.29 -20.05 10.35
CA GLY A 185 -17.10 -20.82 9.40
C GLY A 185 -18.60 -20.84 9.70
N LYS A 186 -19.07 -20.06 10.68
CA LYS A 186 -20.50 -19.92 10.97
C LYS A 186 -21.27 -19.40 9.74
N GLU A 187 -22.53 -19.79 9.65
CA GLU A 187 -23.39 -19.44 8.52
C GLU A 187 -23.65 -17.93 8.42
N ILE A 188 -23.96 -17.29 9.55
CA ILE A 188 -24.25 -15.85 9.62
C ILE A 188 -22.94 -15.06 9.83
N ALA A 189 -22.71 -14.08 8.96
CA ALA A 189 -21.58 -13.16 9.11
C ALA A 189 -21.73 -12.28 10.35
N ARG A 190 -20.64 -12.14 11.11
CA ARG A 190 -20.58 -11.32 12.33
C ARG A 190 -19.45 -10.30 12.22
N VAL A 191 -19.57 -9.24 13.00
CA VAL A 191 -18.50 -8.24 13.15
C VAL A 191 -18.07 -8.23 14.61
N GLU A 192 -16.81 -8.54 14.85
CA GLU A 192 -16.19 -8.47 16.17
C GLU A 192 -15.08 -7.44 16.15
N HIS A 193 -14.96 -6.68 17.24
CA HIS A 193 -13.94 -5.66 17.36
C HIS A 193 -13.38 -5.63 18.78
N LEU A 194 -12.10 -5.31 18.88
CA LEU A 194 -11.40 -5.09 20.14
C LEU A 194 -10.66 -3.76 20.02
N GLU A 195 -10.72 -2.97 21.07
CA GLU A 195 -10.10 -1.66 21.20
C GLU A 195 -9.30 -1.63 22.49
N GLU A 196 -8.11 -1.04 22.43
CA GLU A 196 -7.28 -0.78 23.61
C GLU A 196 -6.56 0.55 23.44
N GLY A 197 -6.41 1.28 24.54
CA GLY A 197 -5.82 2.62 24.55
C GLY A 197 -6.76 3.70 23.97
N SER A 198 -6.17 4.79 23.49
CA SER A 198 -6.90 5.96 22.98
C SER A 198 -6.94 5.98 21.45
N LEU A 199 -8.10 6.29 20.85
CA LEU A 199 -8.24 6.36 19.39
C LEU A 199 -9.16 7.50 18.92
N PRO A 200 -8.65 8.75 18.87
CA PRO A 200 -9.44 9.93 18.49
C PRO A 200 -9.62 10.02 16.96
N LEU A 201 -10.67 9.40 16.41
CA LEU A 201 -10.91 9.35 14.96
C LEU A 201 -11.24 10.72 14.33
N GLN A 202 -11.92 11.60 15.07
CA GLN A 202 -12.37 12.92 14.58
C GLN A 202 -11.24 13.96 14.56
N THR A 203 -10.20 13.77 15.37
CA THR A 203 -9.09 14.72 15.49
C THR A 203 -8.18 14.60 14.27
N LEU A 204 -8.09 15.67 13.47
CA LEU A 204 -7.29 15.69 12.24
C LEU A 204 -5.78 15.63 12.52
N ARG A 205 -5.33 16.20 13.64
CA ARG A 205 -3.93 16.20 14.09
C ARG A 205 -3.44 14.85 14.59
N ALA A 206 -4.35 13.91 14.87
CA ALA A 206 -3.98 12.57 15.31
C ALA A 206 -3.34 11.78 14.14
N ASP A 207 -2.11 11.28 14.34
CA ASP A 207 -1.46 10.37 13.39
C ASP A 207 -2.04 8.97 13.54
N ILE A 208 -3.09 8.70 12.75
CA ILE A 208 -3.75 7.41 12.69
C ILE A 208 -3.32 6.70 11.42
N ASP A 209 -2.72 5.53 11.62
CA ASP A 209 -2.46 4.58 10.55
C ASP A 209 -3.63 3.62 10.40
N PHE A 210 -4.02 3.37 9.15
CA PHE A 210 -5.22 2.58 8.84
C PHE A 210 -4.95 1.67 7.66
N ALA A 211 -5.32 0.40 7.84
CA ALA A 211 -5.23 -0.60 6.79
C ALA A 211 -6.46 -1.49 6.75
N ARG A 212 -6.69 -2.05 5.56
CA ARG A 212 -7.69 -3.07 5.31
C ARG A 212 -7.01 -4.26 4.64
N ALA A 213 -7.32 -5.45 5.11
CA ALA A 213 -6.91 -6.69 4.47
C ALA A 213 -8.11 -7.61 4.30
N THR A 214 -8.04 -8.50 3.33
CA THR A 214 -9.06 -9.51 3.05
C THR A 214 -8.42 -10.87 3.14
N ALA A 215 -8.88 -11.70 4.07
CA ALA A 215 -8.49 -13.09 4.19
C ALA A 215 -9.43 -13.96 3.37
N PHE A 216 -8.88 -14.87 2.56
CA PHE A 216 -9.65 -15.79 1.73
C PHE A 216 -9.72 -17.15 2.43
N THR A 217 -10.86 -17.46 3.03
CA THR A 217 -11.11 -18.75 3.70
C THR A 217 -11.95 -19.67 2.83
N THR A 218 -12.00 -20.96 3.17
CA THR A 218 -12.83 -21.95 2.46
C THR A 218 -14.31 -21.60 2.46
N TYR A 219 -14.80 -20.92 3.51
CA TYR A 219 -16.22 -20.58 3.68
C TYR A 219 -16.60 -19.21 3.14
N GLY A 220 -15.63 -18.44 2.63
CA GLY A 220 -15.83 -17.09 2.11
C GLY A 220 -14.70 -16.14 2.50
N THR A 221 -14.98 -14.85 2.50
CA THR A 221 -13.98 -13.81 2.81
C THR A 221 -14.19 -13.23 4.20
N VAL A 222 -13.09 -12.96 4.91
CA VAL A 222 -13.08 -12.24 6.18
C VAL A 222 -12.36 -10.91 5.96
N GLY A 223 -13.09 -9.81 6.18
CA GLY A 223 -12.56 -8.46 6.12
C GLY A 223 -11.94 -8.06 7.44
N ILE A 224 -10.68 -7.64 7.38
CA ILE A 224 -9.89 -7.16 8.52
C ILE A 224 -9.69 -5.66 8.36
N LYS A 225 -9.90 -4.90 9.43
CA LYS A 225 -9.51 -3.49 9.48
C LYS A 225 -8.75 -3.22 10.77
N VAL A 226 -7.64 -2.52 10.64
CA VAL A 226 -6.74 -2.18 11.74
C VAL A 226 -6.56 -0.67 11.76
N TRP A 227 -6.70 -0.08 12.94
CA TRP A 227 -6.36 1.31 13.23
C TRP A 227 -5.28 1.33 14.29
N ILE A 228 -4.23 2.09 14.07
CA ILE A 228 -3.13 2.29 15.03
C ILE A 228 -2.95 3.79 15.22
N TYR A 229 -2.99 4.25 16.46
CA TYR A 229 -2.77 5.65 16.82
C TYR A 229 -1.35 5.82 17.38
N LYS A 230 -0.55 6.66 16.71
CA LYS A 230 0.87 6.88 17.03
C LYS A 230 1.13 8.17 17.79
N GLY A 231 0.08 8.87 18.21
CA GLY A 231 0.19 10.18 18.84
C GLY A 231 -0.22 11.34 17.94
N MET A 232 -0.08 12.55 18.48
CA MET A 232 -0.38 13.79 17.76
C MET A 232 0.87 14.24 17.01
N ARG A 233 0.69 14.70 15.77
CA ARG A 233 1.72 15.45 15.05
C ARG A 233 1.43 16.94 15.23
N PHE A 234 2.43 17.67 15.70
CA PHE A 234 2.40 19.12 15.87
C PHE A 234 2.97 19.80 14.62
#